data_AF-A0A950GRC5-F1
#
_entry.id   AF-A0A950GRC5-F1
#
_cell.length_a   1.000
_cell.length_b   1.000
_cell.length_c   1.000
_cell.angle_alpha   90.00
_cell.angle_beta   90.00
_cell.angle_gamma   90.00
#
_symmetry.space_group_name_H-M   'P 1'
#
loop_
_entity.id
_entity.type
_entity.pdbx_description
1 polymer ?
#
loop_
_entity_poly.entity_id
_entity_poly.type
_entity_poly.pdbx_seq_one_letter_code
_entity_poly.pdbx_strand_id
1 'polypeptide(L)'
;PNAKALDKSWVASKGIFTSTGATVIAWNTKAFPEGKGPKSWKDFWNVKDFPGPRGLYKPFYYNYEAALLAAGTPRDQVFPVTDEKAKLAIEKIRELKPSIKVWWTAGAQPPQLLTSGELAMSSAWSGRVLAVKKENAPVDMTYDDGIAWGNAWVVPKGTPNAKLAMEAINYAIGLDAQLRLNSFGTYGPVLVEAAAKGTPEERKTMVTAPENIKNMLILNEEQAAIYSAKYEDDWNKMQLG
;
A
#
# COMPACT_ATOMS: atom_id res chain seq x y z
N PRO A 1 2.65 -26.11 12.40
CA PRO A 1 2.80 -25.22 11.22
C PRO A 1 2.96 -23.77 11.67
N ASN A 2 3.95 -23.06 11.11
CA ASN A 2 4.27 -21.68 11.44
C ASN A 2 3.12 -20.71 11.12
N ALA A 3 2.26 -21.06 10.16
CA ALA A 3 1.06 -20.28 9.79
C ALA A 3 0.08 -20.05 10.95
N LYS A 4 0.12 -20.85 12.02
CA LYS A 4 -0.70 -20.63 13.22
C LYS A 4 -0.34 -19.35 13.98
N ALA A 5 0.87 -18.82 13.76
CA ALA A 5 1.36 -17.59 14.39
C ALA A 5 1.07 -16.33 13.55
N LEU A 6 0.52 -16.49 12.34
CA LEU A 6 0.14 -15.35 11.51
C LEU A 6 -1.19 -14.75 12.00
N ASP A 7 -1.27 -13.43 11.97
CA ASP A 7 -2.56 -12.76 12.03
C ASP A 7 -3.43 -13.23 10.86
N LYS A 8 -4.74 -13.40 11.08
CA LYS A 8 -5.68 -13.83 10.03
C LYS A 8 -5.73 -12.85 8.86
N SER A 9 -5.47 -11.56 9.09
CA SER A 9 -5.34 -10.56 8.03
C SER A 9 -4.15 -10.81 7.10
N TRP A 10 -3.18 -11.63 7.51
CA TRP A 10 -2.05 -12.09 6.70
C TRP A 10 -2.20 -13.55 6.26
N VAL A 11 -3.44 -14.01 6.09
CA VAL A 11 -3.78 -15.30 5.48
C VAL A 11 -4.88 -15.08 4.43
N ALA A 12 -4.57 -15.34 3.16
CA ALA A 12 -5.55 -15.28 2.09
C ALA A 12 -6.25 -16.65 1.94
N SER A 13 -7.44 -16.69 1.32
CA SER A 13 -8.19 -17.95 1.14
C SER A 13 -7.45 -19.02 0.32
N LYS A 14 -6.50 -18.61 -0.54
CA LYS A 14 -5.72 -19.51 -1.41
C LYS A 14 -4.20 -19.29 -1.32
N GLY A 15 -3.73 -18.54 -0.33
CA GLY A 15 -2.33 -18.15 -0.24
C GLY A 15 -1.92 -17.72 1.16
N ILE A 16 -0.61 -17.73 1.39
CA ILE A 16 -0.01 -17.25 2.64
C ILE A 16 0.88 -16.07 2.33
N PHE A 17 0.66 -14.95 3.02
CA PHE A 17 1.53 -13.81 2.88
C PHE A 17 2.90 -14.09 3.50
N THR A 18 3.98 -13.73 2.81
CA THR A 18 5.36 -13.99 3.24
C THR A 18 6.16 -12.71 3.50
N SER A 19 5.68 -11.58 2.99
CA SER A 19 6.24 -10.24 3.24
C SER A 19 5.14 -9.20 3.10
N THR A 20 5.33 -8.03 3.70
CA THR A 20 4.37 -6.91 3.66
C THR A 20 4.95 -5.67 3.00
N GLY A 21 4.09 -4.93 2.31
CA GLY A 21 4.32 -3.59 1.82
C GLY A 21 3.08 -2.72 2.04
N ALA A 22 3.14 -1.46 1.63
CA ALA A 22 1.96 -0.60 1.67
C ALA A 22 1.92 0.28 0.43
N THR A 23 0.69 0.63 0.03
CA THR A 23 0.46 1.77 -0.84
C THR A 23 0.36 2.99 0.06
N VAL A 24 1.38 3.84 -0.02
CA VAL A 24 1.60 5.00 0.84
C VAL A 24 1.39 6.30 0.07
N ILE A 25 1.29 7.39 0.81
CA ILE A 25 1.44 8.73 0.27
C ILE A 25 2.93 9.07 0.27
N ALA A 26 3.45 9.42 -0.90
CA ALA A 26 4.82 9.88 -1.10
C ALA A 26 4.83 11.26 -1.76
N TRP A 27 5.84 12.07 -1.46
CA TRP A 27 5.96 13.43 -1.98
C TRP A 27 7.40 13.80 -2.29
N ASN A 28 7.56 14.77 -3.20
CA ASN A 28 8.84 15.43 -3.42
C ASN A 28 9.09 16.40 -2.24
N THR A 29 10.21 16.23 -1.52
CA THR A 29 10.53 17.03 -0.32
C THR A 29 10.77 18.52 -0.63
N LYS A 30 10.99 18.88 -1.89
CA LYS A 30 11.11 20.26 -2.37
C LYS A 30 9.77 20.89 -2.76
N ALA A 31 8.70 20.10 -2.88
CA ALA A 31 7.38 20.61 -3.25
C ALA A 31 6.63 21.25 -2.08
N PHE A 32 7.01 20.93 -0.85
CA PHE A 32 6.39 21.43 0.39
C PHE A 32 7.46 21.97 1.33
N PRO A 33 7.10 22.86 2.29
CA PRO A 33 8.03 23.27 3.33
C PRO A 33 8.59 22.06 4.09
N GLU A 34 9.80 22.20 4.61
CA GLU A 34 10.49 21.12 5.31
C GLU A 34 9.63 20.55 6.45
N GLY A 35 9.46 19.23 6.47
CA GLY A 35 8.62 18.52 7.44
C GLY A 35 7.11 18.74 7.29
N LYS A 36 6.64 19.41 6.22
CA LYS A 36 5.22 19.73 5.96
C LYS A 36 4.64 18.96 4.77
N GLY A 37 5.06 17.72 4.56
CA GLY A 37 4.41 16.82 3.59
C GLY A 37 3.01 16.37 4.02
N PRO A 38 2.18 15.86 3.09
CA PRO A 38 0.85 15.32 3.39
C PRO A 38 0.95 14.11 4.31
N LYS A 39 0.03 14.01 5.30
CA LYS A 39 0.05 12.95 6.32
C LYS A 39 -1.18 12.04 6.31
N SER A 40 -2.13 12.32 5.43
CA SER A 40 -3.39 11.60 5.33
C SER A 40 -3.92 11.64 3.90
N TRP A 41 -4.85 10.74 3.54
CA TRP A 41 -5.52 10.84 2.24
C TRP A 41 -6.38 12.10 2.14
N LYS A 42 -6.83 12.67 3.27
CA LYS A 42 -7.47 13.99 3.32
C LYS A 42 -6.52 15.09 2.85
N ASP A 43 -5.27 15.08 3.31
CA ASP A 43 -4.25 16.03 2.86
C ASP A 43 -3.92 15.85 1.37
N PHE A 44 -3.84 14.60 0.90
CA PHE A 44 -3.60 14.30 -0.51
C PHE A 44 -4.67 14.93 -1.43
N TRP A 45 -5.94 14.87 -0.98
CA TRP A 45 -7.08 15.50 -1.64
C TRP A 45 -7.18 17.02 -1.47
N ASN A 46 -6.51 17.59 -0.47
CA ASN A 46 -6.52 19.03 -0.22
C ASN A 46 -5.56 19.78 -1.16
N VAL A 47 -6.01 20.02 -2.38
CA VAL A 47 -5.23 20.72 -3.43
C VAL A 47 -4.90 22.16 -3.06
N LYS A 48 -5.69 22.79 -2.18
CA LYS A 48 -5.47 24.16 -1.73
C LYS A 48 -4.23 24.27 -0.84
N ASP A 49 -4.15 23.43 0.19
CA ASP A 49 -3.06 23.53 1.18
C ASP A 49 -1.83 22.73 0.76
N PHE A 50 -2.01 21.70 -0.08
CA PHE A 50 -0.92 20.94 -0.68
C PHE A 50 -1.00 21.02 -2.21
N PRO A 51 -0.65 22.14 -2.86
CA PRO A 51 -0.77 22.29 -4.30
C PRO A 51 0.19 21.39 -5.09
N GLY A 52 -0.13 21.14 -6.36
CA GLY A 52 0.77 20.48 -7.31
C GLY A 52 0.20 19.24 -8.02
N PRO A 53 0.92 18.66 -8.99
CA PRO A 53 0.49 17.48 -9.73
C PRO A 53 0.52 16.21 -8.88
N ARG A 54 -0.50 15.35 -9.05
CA ARG A 54 -0.65 14.05 -8.37
C ARG A 54 -0.48 12.84 -9.28
N GLY A 55 0.04 11.75 -8.72
CA GLY A 55 -0.02 10.41 -9.30
C GLY A 55 -0.91 9.47 -8.49
N LEU A 56 -1.72 8.66 -9.17
CA LEU A 56 -2.49 7.56 -8.56
C LEU A 56 -2.29 6.26 -9.34
N TYR A 57 -2.54 5.12 -8.71
CA TYR A 57 -2.36 3.83 -9.36
C TYR A 57 -3.39 3.63 -10.47
N LYS A 58 -3.04 2.92 -11.55
CA LYS A 58 -3.96 2.72 -12.66
C LYS A 58 -5.19 1.88 -12.29
N PRO A 59 -5.09 0.71 -11.63
CA PRO A 59 -6.24 -0.06 -11.15
C PRO A 59 -7.08 0.61 -10.08
N PHE A 60 -8.33 0.18 -9.89
CA PHE A 60 -9.23 0.79 -8.90
C PHE A 60 -8.81 0.51 -7.45
N TYR A 61 -8.26 -0.68 -7.17
CA TYR A 61 -7.79 -1.01 -5.83
C TYR A 61 -6.63 -0.10 -5.39
N TYR A 62 -6.52 0.11 -4.07
CA TYR A 62 -5.81 1.21 -3.41
C TYR A 62 -6.45 2.59 -3.57
N ASN A 63 -6.97 2.91 -4.76
CA ASN A 63 -7.65 4.19 -4.98
C ASN A 63 -9.03 4.21 -4.32
N TYR A 64 -9.75 3.07 -4.30
CA TYR A 64 -11.00 2.91 -3.57
C TYR A 64 -10.83 3.24 -2.08
N GLU A 65 -9.86 2.60 -1.43
CA GLU A 65 -9.59 2.78 -0.01
C GLU A 65 -9.12 4.21 0.29
N ALA A 66 -8.16 4.72 -0.50
CA ALA A 66 -7.65 6.08 -0.36
C ALA A 66 -8.77 7.13 -0.46
N ALA A 67 -9.66 6.98 -1.44
CA ALA A 67 -10.77 7.90 -1.66
C ALA A 67 -11.77 7.89 -0.50
N LEU A 68 -12.08 6.71 0.07
CA LEU A 68 -12.96 6.61 1.23
C LEU A 68 -12.35 7.21 2.49
N LEU A 69 -11.04 7.00 2.71
CA LEU A 69 -10.30 7.62 3.81
C LEU A 69 -10.24 9.14 3.64
N ALA A 70 -10.05 9.63 2.41
CA ALA A 70 -10.15 11.05 2.08
C ALA A 70 -11.56 11.62 2.30
N ALA A 71 -12.62 10.83 2.08
CA ALA A 71 -13.99 11.20 2.43
C ALA A 71 -14.27 11.20 3.94
N GLY A 72 -13.34 10.70 4.75
CA GLY A 72 -13.49 10.60 6.21
C GLY A 72 -14.17 9.33 6.68
N THR A 73 -14.30 8.30 5.83
CA THR A 73 -14.75 6.98 6.25
C THR A 73 -13.76 6.42 7.28
N PRO A 74 -14.21 5.98 8.47
CA PRO A 74 -13.34 5.30 9.43
C PRO A 74 -12.68 4.06 8.82
N ARG A 75 -11.41 3.78 9.18
CA ARG A 75 -10.63 2.66 8.61
C ARG A 75 -11.33 1.31 8.79
N ASP A 76 -11.93 1.08 9.95
CA ASP A 76 -12.69 -0.12 10.29
C ASP A 76 -14.05 -0.24 9.56
N GLN A 77 -14.46 0.82 8.86
CA GLN A 77 -15.70 0.86 8.07
C GLN A 77 -15.45 0.93 6.56
N VAL A 78 -14.21 0.87 6.09
CA VAL A 78 -13.93 0.80 4.64
C VAL A 78 -14.52 -0.47 4.05
N PHE A 79 -14.31 -1.61 4.72
CA PHE A 79 -14.91 -2.89 4.37
C PHE A 79 -16.10 -3.22 5.30
N PRO A 80 -17.10 -4.01 4.86
CA PRO A 80 -17.25 -4.59 3.52
C PRO A 80 -17.57 -3.54 2.45
N VAL A 81 -17.32 -3.89 1.19
CA VAL A 81 -17.69 -3.07 0.04
C VAL A 81 -19.22 -2.96 -0.07
N THR A 82 -19.71 -1.77 -0.38
CA THR A 82 -21.10 -1.53 -0.79
C THR A 82 -21.13 -0.64 -2.04
N ASP A 83 -22.25 -0.68 -2.76
CA ASP A 83 -22.47 0.16 -3.95
C ASP A 83 -22.37 1.66 -3.61
N GLU A 84 -22.86 2.04 -2.43
CA GLU A 84 -22.77 3.41 -1.92
C GLU A 84 -21.31 3.85 -1.71
N LYS A 85 -20.49 2.99 -1.09
CA LYS A 85 -19.06 3.28 -0.89
C LYS A 85 -18.30 3.32 -2.22
N ALA A 86 -18.61 2.43 -3.16
CA ALA A 86 -18.00 2.44 -4.50
C ALA A 86 -18.32 3.73 -5.24
N LYS A 87 -19.58 4.18 -5.20
CA LYS A 87 -20.01 5.45 -5.78
C LYS A 87 -19.28 6.64 -5.12
N LEU A 88 -19.24 6.69 -3.79
CA LEU A 88 -18.55 7.73 -3.04
C LEU A 88 -17.05 7.80 -3.40
N ALA A 89 -16.37 6.65 -3.49
CA ALA A 89 -14.97 6.57 -3.88
C ALA A 89 -14.74 7.14 -5.29
N ILE A 90 -15.57 6.76 -6.26
CA ILE A 90 -15.48 7.27 -7.63
C ILE A 90 -15.76 8.78 -7.68
N GLU A 91 -16.74 9.29 -6.92
CA GLU A 91 -17.04 10.72 -6.83
C GLU A 91 -15.86 11.52 -6.25
N LYS A 92 -15.25 11.04 -5.17
CA LYS A 92 -14.04 11.65 -4.61
C LYS A 92 -12.88 11.64 -5.60
N ILE A 93 -12.69 10.58 -6.37
CA ILE A 93 -11.64 10.56 -7.38
C ILE A 93 -11.93 11.56 -8.51
N ARG A 94 -13.19 11.70 -8.93
CA ARG A 94 -13.58 12.73 -9.92
C ARG A 94 -13.26 14.14 -9.44
N GLU A 95 -13.48 14.45 -8.16
CA GLU A 95 -13.11 15.73 -7.56
C GLU A 95 -11.60 15.98 -7.66
N LEU A 96 -10.77 14.98 -7.39
CA LEU A 96 -9.31 15.12 -7.45
C LEU A 96 -8.75 15.10 -8.87
N LYS A 97 -9.47 14.49 -9.82
CA LYS A 97 -9.02 14.19 -11.17
C LYS A 97 -8.31 15.33 -11.91
N PRO A 98 -8.74 16.61 -11.84
CA PRO A 98 -8.02 17.71 -12.49
C PRO A 98 -6.54 17.84 -12.06
N SER A 99 -6.24 17.41 -10.83
CA SER A 99 -4.89 17.42 -10.25
C SER A 99 -4.09 16.15 -10.52
N ILE A 100 -4.74 15.07 -10.98
CA ILE A 100 -4.06 13.79 -11.31
C ILE A 100 -3.46 13.91 -12.71
N LYS A 101 -2.13 13.85 -12.81
CA LYS A 101 -1.40 13.93 -14.09
C LYS A 101 -0.92 12.57 -14.57
N VAL A 102 -0.75 11.62 -13.66
CA VAL A 102 -0.25 10.28 -13.99
C VAL A 102 -1.09 9.22 -13.31
N TRP A 103 -1.60 8.30 -14.12
CA TRP A 103 -2.14 7.02 -13.68
C TRP A 103 -1.03 5.97 -13.84
N TRP A 104 -0.23 5.75 -12.80
CA TRP A 104 0.96 4.93 -12.92
C TRP A 104 0.60 3.45 -13.04
N THR A 105 1.37 2.71 -13.85
CA THR A 105 1.17 1.29 -14.13
C THR A 105 2.34 0.43 -13.65
N ALA A 106 3.50 1.06 -13.42
CA ALA A 106 4.71 0.39 -12.95
C ALA A 106 5.24 1.07 -11.68
N GLY A 107 5.67 0.26 -10.71
CA GLY A 107 6.12 0.76 -9.40
C GLY A 107 7.36 1.67 -9.43
N ALA A 108 8.11 1.70 -10.54
CA ALA A 108 9.23 2.63 -10.71
C ALA A 108 8.79 4.06 -11.09
N GLN A 109 7.57 4.23 -11.63
CA GLN A 109 7.11 5.54 -12.11
C GLN A 109 6.93 6.57 -10.99
N PRO A 110 6.26 6.28 -9.85
CA PRO A 110 6.08 7.30 -8.82
C PRO A 110 7.39 7.85 -8.26
N PRO A 111 8.38 7.02 -7.83
CA PRO A 111 9.66 7.54 -7.36
C PRO A 111 10.40 8.38 -8.39
N GLN A 112 10.38 7.98 -9.67
CA GLN A 112 11.02 8.73 -10.75
C GLN A 112 10.40 10.12 -10.92
N LEU A 113 9.07 10.17 -11.04
CA LEU A 113 8.32 11.40 -11.29
C LEU A 113 8.32 12.35 -10.07
N LEU A 114 8.37 11.79 -8.86
CA LEU A 114 8.58 12.58 -7.66
C LEU A 114 10.00 13.15 -7.62
N THR A 115 11.02 12.34 -7.95
CA THR A 115 12.42 12.77 -7.98
C THR A 115 12.67 13.87 -9.01
N SER A 116 12.05 13.77 -10.20
CA SER A 116 12.16 14.81 -11.25
C SER A 116 11.36 16.08 -10.94
N GLY A 117 10.40 16.00 -10.01
CA GLY A 117 9.50 17.11 -9.69
C GLY A 117 8.30 17.24 -10.64
N GLU A 118 8.11 16.29 -11.56
CA GLU A 118 6.91 16.20 -12.41
C GLU A 118 5.64 15.92 -11.61
N LEU A 119 5.78 15.21 -10.47
CA LEU A 119 4.75 15.05 -9.46
C LEU A 119 5.18 15.74 -8.16
N ALA A 120 4.25 16.46 -7.53
CA ALA A 120 4.45 16.98 -6.17
C ALA A 120 4.21 15.87 -5.13
N MET A 121 3.20 15.02 -5.37
CA MET A 121 2.88 13.87 -4.53
C MET A 121 2.26 12.73 -5.36
N SER A 122 2.32 11.50 -4.86
CA SER A 122 1.74 10.33 -5.50
C SER A 122 1.36 9.29 -4.47
N SER A 123 0.34 8.48 -4.76
CA SER A 123 0.32 7.14 -4.16
C SER A 123 1.50 6.34 -4.72
N ALA A 124 2.15 5.53 -3.89
CA ALA A 124 3.31 4.74 -4.31
C ALA A 124 3.46 3.49 -3.44
N TRP A 125 4.12 2.46 -3.96
CA TRP A 125 4.52 1.32 -3.13
C TRP A 125 5.70 1.69 -2.24
N SER A 126 5.56 1.45 -0.93
CA SER A 126 6.52 1.86 0.10
C SER A 126 7.96 1.43 -0.22
N GLY A 127 8.15 0.18 -0.64
CA GLY A 127 9.47 -0.36 -0.96
C GLY A 127 10.16 0.37 -2.12
N ARG A 128 9.39 0.92 -3.07
CA ARG A 128 9.92 1.70 -4.21
C ARG A 128 10.38 3.08 -3.79
N VAL A 129 9.67 3.71 -2.84
CA VAL A 129 10.04 5.00 -2.29
C VAL A 129 11.24 4.88 -1.35
N LEU A 130 11.24 3.87 -0.48
CA LEU A 130 12.37 3.57 0.42
C LEU A 130 13.67 3.35 -0.35
N ALA A 131 13.62 2.65 -1.49
CA ALA A 131 14.80 2.41 -2.33
C ALA A 131 15.44 3.73 -2.81
N VAL A 132 14.65 4.66 -3.36
CA VAL A 132 15.20 5.95 -3.84
C VAL A 132 15.57 6.88 -2.67
N LYS A 133 14.88 6.80 -1.54
CA LYS A 133 15.21 7.56 -0.33
C LYS A 133 16.57 7.15 0.23
N LYS A 134 16.91 5.85 0.18
CA LYS A 134 18.25 5.34 0.53
C LYS A 134 19.36 5.90 -0.37
N GLU A 135 19.01 6.28 -1.59
CA GLU A 135 19.90 6.93 -2.56
C GLU A 135 19.89 8.47 -2.44
N ASN A 136 19.28 9.02 -1.37
CA ASN A 136 19.14 10.45 -1.10
C ASN A 136 18.32 11.21 -2.16
N ALA A 137 17.41 10.53 -2.88
CA ALA A 137 16.43 11.22 -3.70
C ALA A 137 15.58 12.18 -2.83
N PRO A 138 15.13 13.33 -3.37
CA PRO A 138 14.33 14.31 -2.64
C PRO A 138 12.87 13.84 -2.51
N VAL A 139 12.67 12.65 -1.95
CA VAL A 139 11.37 12.01 -1.80
C VAL A 139 11.21 11.51 -0.37
N ASP A 140 10.03 11.72 0.19
CA ASP A 140 9.65 11.17 1.47
C ASP A 140 8.24 10.56 1.40
N MET A 141 7.86 9.82 2.44
CA MET A 141 6.58 9.12 2.53
C MET A 141 6.09 9.02 3.96
N THR A 142 4.80 8.71 4.11
CA THR A 142 4.20 8.35 5.40
C THR A 142 3.51 7.00 5.33
N TYR A 143 3.59 6.23 6.41
CA TYR A 143 2.73 5.06 6.62
C TYR A 143 1.38 5.44 7.24
N ASP A 144 1.23 6.65 7.76
CA ASP A 144 -0.06 7.12 8.27
C ASP A 144 -1.10 7.11 7.14
N ASP A 145 -2.29 6.55 7.43
CA ASP A 145 -3.35 6.30 6.46
C ASP A 145 -2.97 5.38 5.29
N GLY A 146 -1.78 4.78 5.29
CA GLY A 146 -1.34 3.84 4.26
C GLY A 146 -2.25 2.63 4.14
N ILE A 147 -2.28 2.04 2.94
CA ILE A 147 -3.03 0.82 2.65
C ILE A 147 -2.03 -0.33 2.64
N ALA A 148 -1.97 -1.06 3.75
CA ALA A 148 -1.09 -2.19 3.96
C ALA A 148 -1.56 -3.41 3.15
N TRP A 149 -0.62 -4.09 2.51
CA TRP A 149 -0.86 -5.30 1.72
C TRP A 149 0.30 -6.28 1.92
N GLY A 150 0.11 -7.53 1.50
CA GLY A 150 1.17 -8.53 1.53
C GLY A 150 1.46 -9.12 0.16
N ASN A 151 2.62 -9.76 0.03
CA ASN A 151 2.90 -10.67 -1.09
C ASN A 151 2.52 -12.09 -0.68
N ALA A 152 1.47 -12.64 -1.30
CA ALA A 152 1.02 -14.00 -1.05
C ALA A 152 1.80 -15.01 -1.92
N TRP A 153 2.27 -16.08 -1.29
CA TRP A 153 2.70 -17.28 -2.00
C TRP A 153 1.51 -18.23 -2.13
N VAL A 154 1.30 -18.74 -3.34
CA VAL A 154 0.21 -19.66 -3.68
C VAL A 154 0.79 -20.94 -4.29
N VAL A 155 0.10 -22.07 -4.09
CA VAL A 155 0.48 -23.35 -4.69
C VAL A 155 -0.48 -23.64 -5.84
N PRO A 156 -0.01 -23.63 -7.11
CA PRO A 156 -0.86 -23.95 -8.25
C PRO A 156 -1.48 -25.34 -8.14
N LYS A 157 -2.79 -25.44 -8.41
CA LYS A 157 -3.51 -26.72 -8.37
C LYS A 157 -2.91 -27.70 -9.39
N GLY A 158 -2.67 -28.93 -8.94
CA GLY A 158 -2.15 -30.01 -9.80
C GLY A 158 -0.63 -30.05 -9.95
N THR A 159 0.12 -29.15 -9.29
CA THR A 159 1.59 -29.23 -9.31
C THR A 159 2.09 -30.53 -8.65
N PRO A 160 3.06 -31.24 -9.25
CA PRO A 160 3.66 -32.43 -8.62
C PRO A 160 4.48 -32.08 -7.37
N ASN A 161 4.84 -30.80 -7.20
CA ASN A 161 5.69 -30.33 -6.11
C ASN A 161 4.91 -29.75 -4.92
N ALA A 162 3.62 -30.09 -4.79
CA ALA A 162 2.73 -29.44 -3.82
C ALA A 162 3.25 -29.55 -2.38
N LYS A 163 3.75 -30.72 -1.98
CA LYS A 163 4.31 -30.93 -0.63
C LYS A 163 5.53 -30.03 -0.38
N LEU A 164 6.49 -30.01 -1.30
CA LEU A 164 7.70 -29.19 -1.20
C LEU A 164 7.36 -27.69 -1.18
N ALA A 165 6.41 -27.26 -2.00
CA ALA A 165 5.95 -25.87 -2.01
C ALA A 165 5.35 -25.47 -0.65
N MET A 166 4.55 -26.34 -0.02
CA MET A 166 4.01 -26.09 1.31
C MET A 166 5.09 -26.05 2.40
N GLU A 167 6.12 -26.91 2.30
CA GLU A 167 7.29 -26.88 3.20
C GLU A 167 8.08 -25.57 3.05
N ALA A 168 8.28 -25.10 1.81
CA ALA A 168 8.94 -23.82 1.52
C ALA A 168 8.14 -22.62 2.05
N ILE A 169 6.81 -22.61 1.88
CA ILE A 169 5.95 -21.58 2.47
C ILE A 169 6.07 -21.59 4.00
N ASN A 170 5.98 -22.78 4.63
CA ASN A 170 6.09 -22.90 6.08
C ASN A 170 7.46 -22.42 6.60
N TYR A 171 8.55 -22.68 5.86
CA TYR A 171 9.87 -22.14 6.17
C TYR A 171 9.91 -20.61 6.06
N ALA A 172 9.38 -20.04 4.97
CA ALA A 172 9.43 -18.61 4.68
C ALA A 172 8.73 -17.76 5.77
N ILE A 173 7.67 -18.29 6.38
CA ILE A 173 6.94 -17.64 7.47
C ILE A 173 7.43 -18.05 8.87
N GLY A 174 8.51 -18.84 8.97
CA GLY A 174 9.15 -19.12 10.25
C GLY A 174 9.85 -17.89 10.82
N LEU A 175 9.93 -17.79 12.15
CA LEU A 175 10.49 -16.63 12.84
C LEU A 175 11.88 -16.25 12.32
N ASP A 176 12.80 -17.21 12.18
CA ASP A 176 14.16 -16.93 11.69
C ASP A 176 14.18 -16.40 10.27
N ALA A 177 13.28 -16.89 9.41
CA ALA A 177 13.16 -16.40 8.04
C ALA A 177 12.60 -14.98 7.99
N GLN A 178 11.61 -14.70 8.83
CA GLN A 178 10.97 -13.39 8.95
C GLN A 178 11.91 -12.36 9.58
N LEU A 179 12.74 -12.73 10.57
CA LEU A 179 13.74 -11.84 11.16
C LEU A 179 14.77 -11.35 10.13
N ARG A 180 15.11 -12.17 9.12
CA ARG A 180 16.01 -11.75 8.03
C ARG A 180 15.42 -10.66 7.14
N LEU A 181 14.11 -10.44 7.18
CA LEU A 181 13.47 -9.36 6.43
C LEU A 181 13.68 -7.99 7.09
N ASN A 182 14.06 -7.93 8.37
CA ASN A 182 14.22 -6.67 9.09
C ASN A 182 15.31 -5.77 8.45
N SER A 183 16.38 -6.37 7.94
CA SER A 183 17.50 -5.64 7.34
C SER A 183 17.32 -5.30 5.85
N PHE A 184 16.21 -5.68 5.22
CA PHE A 184 15.98 -5.42 3.79
C PHE A 184 15.69 -3.94 3.49
N GLY A 185 15.09 -3.22 4.43
CA GLY A 185 14.81 -1.78 4.32
C GLY A 185 13.82 -1.38 3.21
N THR A 186 13.01 -2.32 2.70
CA THR A 186 12.04 -2.06 1.62
C THR A 186 10.68 -2.72 1.89
N TYR A 187 10.68 -4.04 2.06
CA TYR A 187 9.53 -4.82 2.50
C TYR A 187 9.85 -5.52 3.83
N GLY A 188 8.81 -5.70 4.64
CA GLY A 188 8.93 -6.19 6.01
C GLY A 188 8.35 -7.60 6.21
N PRO A 189 8.53 -8.17 7.41
CA PRO A 189 7.94 -9.44 7.78
C PRO A 189 6.42 -9.34 7.94
N VAL A 190 5.72 -10.45 7.71
CA VAL A 190 4.30 -10.62 8.06
C VAL A 190 4.10 -10.92 9.55
N LEU A 191 5.13 -11.43 10.23
CA LEU A 191 5.09 -11.69 11.67
C LEU A 191 5.36 -10.40 12.45
N VAL A 192 4.36 -9.95 13.22
CA VAL A 192 4.48 -8.80 14.14
C VAL A 192 5.60 -9.03 15.17
N GLU A 193 5.79 -10.27 15.65
CA GLU A 193 6.90 -10.60 16.55
C GLU A 193 8.27 -10.34 15.91
N ALA A 194 8.44 -10.68 14.62
CA ALA A 194 9.69 -10.43 13.90
C ALA A 194 9.93 -8.93 13.71
N ALA A 195 8.88 -8.17 13.34
CA ALA A 195 8.97 -6.72 13.21
C ALA A 195 9.30 -6.03 14.54
N ALA A 196 8.69 -6.47 15.65
CA ALA A 196 8.93 -5.91 16.98
C ALA A 196 10.38 -6.08 17.46
N LYS A 197 11.08 -7.11 16.98
CA LYS A 197 12.50 -7.37 17.26
C LYS A 197 13.47 -6.53 16.41
N GLY A 198 12.98 -5.78 15.42
CA GLY A 198 13.79 -4.84 14.65
C GLY A 198 14.28 -3.66 15.50
N THR A 199 15.42 -3.09 15.10
CA THR A 199 15.91 -1.82 15.67
C THR A 199 14.91 -0.68 15.41
N PRO A 200 14.97 0.43 16.18
CA PRO A 200 14.09 1.57 15.95
C PRO A 200 14.14 2.12 14.52
N GLU A 201 15.28 2.03 13.83
CA GLU A 201 15.40 2.50 12.45
C GLU A 201 14.77 1.52 11.45
N GLU A 202 15.02 0.22 11.62
CA GLU A 202 14.43 -0.80 10.75
C GLU A 202 12.89 -0.77 10.85
N ARG A 203 12.34 -0.63 12.07
CA ARG A 203 10.88 -0.63 12.28
C ARG A 203 10.17 0.52 11.57
N LYS A 204 10.83 1.67 11.35
CA LYS A 204 10.26 2.77 10.56
C LYS A 204 9.91 2.38 9.12
N THR A 205 10.53 1.33 8.59
CA THR A 205 10.33 0.84 7.21
C THR A 205 9.42 -0.39 7.12
N MET A 206 8.96 -0.92 8.26
CA MET A 206 8.19 -2.15 8.31
C MET A 206 6.70 -1.87 8.52
N VAL A 207 5.88 -2.49 7.68
CA VAL A 207 4.42 -2.33 7.74
C VAL A 207 3.85 -2.89 9.05
N THR A 208 4.29 -4.08 9.45
CA THR A 208 3.83 -4.80 10.64
C THR A 208 4.46 -4.32 11.95
N ALA A 209 5.33 -3.30 11.90
CA ALA A 209 5.80 -2.65 13.11
C ALA A 209 4.59 -2.05 13.88
N PRO A 210 4.48 -2.27 15.20
CA PRO A 210 3.32 -1.82 16.00
C PRO A 210 2.99 -0.33 15.85
N GLU A 211 4.01 0.50 15.68
CA GLU A 211 3.89 1.95 15.45
C GLU A 211 3.25 2.30 14.12
N ASN A 212 3.46 1.50 13.07
CA ASN A 212 2.97 1.76 11.72
C ASN A 212 1.61 1.10 11.49
N ILE A 213 1.48 -0.20 11.80
CA ILE A 213 0.29 -0.98 11.42
C ILE A 213 -1.01 -0.43 12.00
N LYS A 214 -0.96 0.12 13.22
CA LYS A 214 -2.11 0.74 13.90
C LYS A 214 -2.66 1.97 13.15
N ASN A 215 -1.85 2.60 12.30
CA ASN A 215 -2.21 3.79 11.55
C ASN A 215 -2.57 3.49 10.09
N MET A 216 -2.54 2.22 9.68
CA MET A 216 -2.86 1.79 8.33
C MET A 216 -4.19 1.06 8.25
N LEU A 217 -4.77 1.05 7.06
CA LEU A 217 -5.80 0.10 6.68
C LEU A 217 -5.11 -1.15 6.13
N ILE A 218 -5.46 -2.34 6.62
CA ILE A 218 -5.06 -3.60 5.97
C ILE A 218 -6.04 -3.88 4.83
N LEU A 219 -5.52 -4.04 3.62
CA LEU A 219 -6.32 -4.39 2.45
C LEU A 219 -7.00 -5.73 2.67
N ASN A 220 -8.32 -5.78 2.47
CA ASN A 220 -9.04 -7.04 2.36
C ASN A 220 -9.05 -7.48 0.89
N GLU A 221 -8.18 -8.42 0.52
CA GLU A 221 -8.03 -8.89 -0.86
C GLU A 221 -9.32 -9.48 -1.46
N GLU A 222 -10.16 -10.12 -0.63
CA GLU A 222 -11.41 -10.70 -1.10
C GLU A 222 -12.43 -9.61 -1.47
N GLN A 223 -12.55 -8.59 -0.62
CA GLN A 223 -13.38 -7.43 -0.91
C GLN A 223 -12.85 -6.62 -2.10
N ALA A 224 -11.52 -6.51 -2.22
CA ALA A 224 -10.87 -5.90 -3.37
C ALA A 224 -11.19 -6.62 -4.68
N ALA A 225 -11.13 -7.95 -4.68
CA ALA A 225 -11.54 -8.74 -5.83
C ALA A 225 -13.02 -8.52 -6.19
N ILE A 226 -13.92 -8.42 -5.20
CA ILE A 226 -15.35 -8.18 -5.43
C ILE A 226 -15.57 -6.82 -6.11
N TYR A 227 -15.00 -5.74 -5.55
CA TYR A 227 -15.26 -4.41 -6.11
C TYR A 227 -14.52 -4.18 -7.42
N SER A 228 -13.32 -4.74 -7.63
CA SER A 228 -12.65 -4.63 -8.92
C SER A 228 -13.45 -5.39 -9.98
N ALA A 229 -13.93 -6.60 -9.71
CA ALA A 229 -14.77 -7.32 -10.66
C ALA A 229 -16.05 -6.55 -11.05
N LYS A 230 -16.62 -5.76 -10.12
CA LYS A 230 -17.86 -5.03 -10.35
C LYS A 230 -17.69 -3.63 -10.94
N TYR A 231 -16.63 -2.90 -10.58
CA TYR A 231 -16.51 -1.46 -10.84
C TYR A 231 -15.27 -1.05 -11.65
N GLU A 232 -14.36 -1.96 -11.99
CA GLU A 232 -13.13 -1.61 -12.73
C GLU A 232 -13.45 -0.97 -14.10
N ASP A 233 -14.53 -1.38 -14.77
CA ASP A 233 -14.93 -0.79 -16.05
C ASP A 233 -15.42 0.66 -15.89
N ASP A 234 -16.21 0.93 -14.86
CA ASP A 234 -16.66 2.30 -14.56
C ASP A 234 -15.51 3.20 -14.12
N TRP A 235 -14.57 2.61 -13.36
CA TRP A 235 -13.30 3.24 -13.02
C TRP A 235 -12.48 3.59 -14.26
N ASN A 236 -12.30 2.64 -15.19
CA ASN A 236 -11.56 2.86 -16.43
C ASN A 236 -12.19 3.96 -17.29
N LYS A 237 -13.52 3.97 -17.43
CA LYS A 237 -14.25 5.05 -18.12
C LYS A 237 -14.06 6.40 -17.42
N MET A 238 -14.13 6.42 -16.09
CA MET A 238 -13.90 7.63 -15.30
C MET A 238 -12.51 8.19 -15.55
N GLN A 239 -11.46 7.37 -15.68
CA GLN A 239 -10.11 7.86 -15.95
C GLN A 239 -9.96 8.50 -17.35
N LEU A 240 -10.73 8.06 -18.34
CA LEU A 240 -10.66 8.52 -19.74
C LEU A 240 -11.45 9.79 -20.03
N GLY A 241 -12.57 10.03 -19.31
CA GLY A 241 -13.41 11.22 -19.47
C GLY A 241 -12.79 12.47 -18.84
#